data_AF-A0A1I8GJW6-F1
#
_entry.id   AF-A0A1I8GJW6-F1
#
_cell.length_a   1.000
_cell.length_b   1.000
_cell.length_c   1.000
_cell.angle_alpha   90.00
_cell.angle_beta   90.00
_cell.angle_gamma   90.00
#
_symmetry.space_group_name_H-M   'P 1'
#
loop_
_entity.id
_entity.type
_entity.pdbx_description
1 polymer ?
#
loop_
_entity_poly.entity_id
_entity_poly.type
_entity_poly.pdbx_seq_one_letter_code
_entity_poly.pdbx_strand_id
1 'polypeptide(L)'
;LWAEVFTASDNDEAWRRLSDDVVPLNITADHGRCGLLLRLEAKDNRRSEPVLLADVDQRATRMFQATDCFVYWKDEERKCNYGLNFAASGDAEKFMDCFA
;
A
#
# COMPACT_ATOMS: atom_id res chain seq x y z
N LEU A 1 1.32 8.96 5.92
CA LEU A 1 1.17 7.89 6.95
C LEU A 1 2.51 7.20 7.13
N TRP A 2 2.66 6.27 8.08
CA TRP A 2 3.90 5.53 8.31
C TRP A 2 3.63 4.03 8.40
N ALA A 3 4.34 3.23 7.61
CA ALA A 3 4.13 1.79 7.56
C ALA A 3 5.41 1.01 7.19
N GLU A 4 5.48 -0.23 7.63
CA GLU A 4 6.35 -1.23 7.00
C GLU A 4 5.66 -1.79 5.75
N VAL A 5 6.42 -2.01 4.69
CA VAL A 5 5.91 -2.46 3.39
C VAL A 5 6.22 -3.93 3.19
N PHE A 6 5.24 -4.70 2.74
CA PHE A 6 5.35 -6.13 2.46
C PHE A 6 4.83 -6.46 1.06
N THR A 7 5.27 -7.59 0.52
CA THR A 7 4.70 -8.21 -0.67
C THR A 7 4.61 -9.72 -0.53
N ALA A 8 3.60 -10.33 -1.12
CA ALA A 8 3.49 -11.78 -1.29
C ALA A 8 3.18 -12.08 -2.75
N SER A 9 3.93 -12.96 -3.41
CA SER A 9 3.66 -13.30 -4.80
C SER A 9 2.48 -14.27 -4.89
N ASP A 10 1.74 -14.31 -5.99
CA ASP A 10 0.65 -15.28 -6.15
C ASP A 10 1.13 -16.76 -6.03
N ASN A 11 2.42 -17.01 -6.25
CA ASN A 11 3.02 -18.34 -6.15
C ASN A 11 3.69 -18.64 -4.79
N ASP A 12 3.72 -17.66 -3.88
CA ASP A 12 4.41 -17.75 -2.60
C ASP A 12 3.52 -17.10 -1.54
N GLU A 13 2.85 -17.93 -0.72
CA GLU A 13 1.90 -17.46 0.30
C GLU A 13 2.60 -16.73 1.47
N ALA A 14 3.93 -16.65 1.46
CA ALA A 14 4.69 -15.98 2.50
C ALA A 14 4.88 -14.47 2.21
N TRP A 15 4.50 -13.64 3.18
CA TRP A 15 4.79 -12.20 3.17
C TRP A 15 6.28 -11.95 3.29
N ARG A 16 6.85 -11.27 2.29
CA ARG A 16 8.21 -10.75 2.29
C ARG A 16 8.20 -9.26 2.59
N ARG A 17 9.00 -8.86 3.57
CA ARG A 17 9.21 -7.44 3.90
C ARG A 17 10.06 -6.75 2.82
N LEU A 18 9.62 -5.59 2.36
CA LEU A 18 10.28 -4.76 1.34
C LEU A 18 11.00 -3.54 1.92
N SER A 19 10.50 -2.97 3.03
CA SER A 19 11.14 -1.85 3.70
C SER A 19 12.02 -2.32 4.86
N ASP A 20 13.20 -1.71 5.05
CA ASP A 20 14.11 -2.10 6.14
C ASP A 20 13.64 -1.55 7.51
N ASP A 21 12.77 -0.54 7.49
CA ASP A 21 12.16 0.10 8.66
C ASP A 21 10.73 0.58 8.32
N VAL A 22 10.06 1.22 9.28
CA VAL A 22 8.84 1.99 9.06
C VAL A 22 9.18 3.20 8.18
N VAL A 23 8.53 3.30 7.03
CA VAL A 23 8.79 4.35 6.03
C VAL A 23 7.58 5.26 5.87
N PRO A 24 7.79 6.52 5.47
CA PRO A 24 6.69 7.41 5.13
C PRO A 24 5.97 6.88 3.88
N LEU A 25 4.64 6.80 4.00
CA LEU A 25 3.72 6.51 2.91
C LEU A 25 3.01 7.81 2.50
N ASN A 26 3.26 8.21 1.26
CA ASN A 26 2.61 9.33 0.60
C ASN A 26 1.50 8.80 -0.30
N ILE A 27 0.35 9.48 -0.25
CA ILE A 27 -0.82 9.16 -1.06
C ILE A 27 -1.13 10.41 -1.87
N THR A 28 -1.04 10.31 -3.20
CA THR A 28 -1.37 11.40 -4.10
C THR A 28 -2.62 11.03 -4.90
N ALA A 29 -3.63 11.88 -4.81
CA ALA A 29 -4.85 11.73 -5.59
C ALA A 29 -4.69 12.37 -6.96
N ASP A 30 -4.92 11.60 -8.02
CA ASP A 30 -5.05 12.10 -9.40
C ASP A 30 -6.50 11.92 -9.86
N HIS A 31 -7.18 13.06 -10.03
CA HIS A 31 -8.56 13.12 -10.51
C HIS A 31 -8.57 13.20 -12.04
N GLY A 32 -8.37 12.04 -12.68
CA GLY A 32 -8.49 11.90 -14.12
C GLY A 32 -9.95 11.93 -14.60
N ARG A 33 -10.16 11.89 -15.92
CA ARG A 33 -11.52 11.90 -16.52
C ARG A 33 -12.35 10.65 -16.21
N CYS A 34 -11.72 9.55 -15.80
CA CYS A 34 -12.36 8.23 -15.68
C CYS A 34 -12.45 7.70 -14.23
N GLY A 35 -12.01 8.46 -13.23
CA GLY A 35 -12.03 8.00 -11.84
C GLY A 35 -10.98 8.68 -10.96
N LEU A 36 -10.89 8.23 -9.71
CA LEU A 36 -9.86 8.63 -8.77
C LEU A 36 -8.77 7.56 -8.73
N LEU A 37 -7.57 7.93 -9.21
CA LEU A 37 -6.37 7.12 -9.08
C LEU A 37 -5.59 7.61 -7.87
N LEU A 38 -5.29 6.71 -6.94
CA LEU A 38 -4.47 6.99 -5.78
C LEU A 38 -3.07 6.41 -6.01
N ARG A 39 -2.10 7.30 -6.17
CA ARG A 39 -0.68 6.93 -6.22
C ARG A 39 -0.16 6.75 -4.81
N LEU A 40 0.22 5.53 -4.48
CA LEU A 40 0.87 5.14 -3.24
C LEU A 40 2.38 5.11 -3.46
N GLU A 41 3.11 5.94 -2.73
CA GLU A 41 4.56 5.98 -2.75
C GLU A 41 5.10 5.81 -1.33
N ALA A 42 5.87 4.75 -1.10
CA ALA A 42 6.64 4.59 0.12
C ALA A 42 8.13 4.62 -0.21
N LYS A 43 8.86 5.54 0.44
CA LYS A 43 10.27 5.77 0.16
C LYS A 43 11.11 5.63 1.43
N ASP A 44 12.16 4.81 1.33
CA ASP A 44 13.21 4.76 2.34
C ASP A 44 14.27 5.84 2.02
N ASN A 45 14.63 6.65 3.02
CA ASN A 45 15.63 7.70 2.88
C ASN A 45 17.02 7.18 2.46
N ARG A 46 17.28 5.88 2.64
CA ARG A 46 18.54 5.23 2.24
C ARG A 46 18.57 4.79 0.78
N ARG A 47 17.42 4.80 0.09
CA ARG A 47 17.27 4.28 -1.28
C ARG A 47 16.92 5.41 -2.24
N SER A 48 17.46 5.34 -3.45
CA SER A 48 17.10 6.30 -4.52
C SER A 48 15.67 6.06 -5.01
N GLU A 49 15.34 4.78 -5.22
CA GLU A 49 14.05 4.30 -5.68
C GLU A 49 13.08 4.06 -4.52
N PRO A 50 11.78 4.30 -4.71
CA PRO A 50 10.77 3.96 -3.72
C PRO A 50 10.69 2.45 -3.49
N VAL A 51 10.44 2.04 -2.25
CA VAL A 51 10.21 0.62 -1.91
C VAL A 51 8.82 0.16 -2.32
N LEU A 52 7.88 1.11 -2.49
CA LEU A 52 6.56 0.89 -3.07
C LEU A 52 6.23 2.05 -4.00
N LEU A 53 5.82 1.73 -5.22
CA LEU A 53 5.18 2.66 -6.13
C LEU A 53 4.02 1.95 -6.83
N ALA A 54 2.80 2.25 -6.40
CA ALA A 54 1.58 1.61 -6.90
C ALA A 54 0.52 2.65 -7.23
N ASP A 55 -0.08 2.50 -8.40
CA ASP A 55 -1.25 3.28 -8.82
C ASP A 55 -2.48 2.44 -8.56
N VAL A 56 -3.33 2.89 -7.64
CA VAL A 56 -4.48 2.15 -7.14
C VAL A 56 -5.76 2.87 -7.54
N ASP A 57 -6.59 2.21 -8.35
CA ASP A 57 -7.94 2.72 -8.63
C ASP A 57 -8.78 2.59 -7.35
N GLN A 58 -9.26 3.73 -6.84
CA GLN A 58 -9.98 3.81 -5.57
C GLN A 58 -11.22 2.90 -5.54
N ARG A 59 -11.92 2.73 -6.68
CA ARG A 59 -13.19 1.98 -6.74
C ARG A 59 -13.02 0.57 -7.25
N ALA A 60 -12.05 0.35 -8.14
CA ALA A 60 -11.84 -0.97 -8.73
C ALA A 60 -10.97 -1.86 -7.83
N THR A 61 -10.07 -1.28 -7.03
CA THR A 61 -9.17 -2.06 -6.18
C THR A 61 -9.81 -2.35 -4.84
N ARG A 62 -9.93 -3.64 -4.52
CA ARG A 62 -10.46 -4.07 -3.22
C ARG A 62 -9.34 -4.10 -2.18
N MET A 63 -9.46 -3.22 -1.19
CA MET A 63 -8.64 -3.21 0.01
C MET A 63 -9.18 -4.20 1.04
N PHE A 64 -8.28 -4.82 1.81
CA PHE A 64 -8.60 -5.73 2.90
C PHE A 64 -7.79 -5.38 4.13
N GLN A 65 -8.42 -5.44 5.31
CA GLN A 65 -7.76 -5.23 6.58
C GLN A 65 -7.69 -6.57 7.32
N ALA A 66 -6.48 -7.13 7.48
CA ALA A 66 -6.26 -8.42 8.13
C ALA A 66 -6.18 -8.29 9.66
N THR A 67 -5.63 -7.18 10.14
CA THR A 67 -5.55 -6.82 11.56
C THR A 67 -5.80 -5.32 11.71
N ASP A 68 -5.92 -4.82 12.94
CA ASP A 68 -6.14 -3.40 13.22
C ASP A 68 -5.08 -2.49 12.58
N CYS A 69 -3.87 -2.99 12.31
CA CYS A 69 -2.77 -2.24 11.71
C CYS A 69 -2.33 -2.74 10.32
N PHE A 70 -2.83 -3.89 9.84
CA PHE A 70 -2.35 -4.50 8.60
C PHE A 70 -3.41 -4.44 7.50
N VAL A 71 -3.12 -3.67 6.45
CA VAL A 71 -3.97 -3.54 5.26
C VAL A 71 -3.24 -4.12 4.06
N TYR A 72 -3.96 -4.80 3.17
CA TYR A 72 -3.39 -5.37 1.96
C TYR A 72 -4.36 -5.33 0.78
N TRP A 73 -3.81 -5.41 -0.43
CA TRP A 73 -4.56 -5.54 -1.66
C TRP A 73 -3.77 -6.34 -2.69
N LYS A 74 -4.48 -6.78 -3.73
CA LYS A 74 -3.88 -7.45 -4.87
C LYS A 74 -3.58 -6.46 -5.98
N ASP A 75 -2.34 -6.48 -6.47
CA ASP A 75 -1.91 -5.81 -7.70
C ASP A 75 -2.02 -6.83 -8.85
N GLU A 76 -3.05 -6.67 -9.68
CA GLU A 76 -3.31 -7.56 -10.81
C GLU A 76 -2.31 -7.41 -11.96
N GLU A 77 -1.62 -6.28 -12.07
CA GLU A 77 -0.59 -6.07 -13.08
C GLU A 77 0.68 -6.82 -12.71
N ARG A 78 1.08 -6.74 -11.45
CA ARG A 78 2.31 -7.36 -10.93
C ARG A 78 2.12 -8.79 -10.42
N LYS A 79 0.88 -9.28 -10.36
CA LYS A 79 0.53 -10.62 -9.85
C LYS A 79 1.11 -10.90 -8.46
N CYS A 80 0.97 -9.90 -7.60
CA CYS A 80 1.36 -9.98 -6.20
C CYS A 80 0.35 -9.26 -5.31
N ASN A 81 0.45 -9.51 -4.01
CA ASN A 81 -0.21 -8.74 -2.99
C ASN A 81 0.78 -7.75 -2.40
N TYR A 82 0.33 -6.54 -2.11
CA TYR A 82 1.03 -5.57 -1.30
C TYR A 82 0.38 -5.48 0.08
N GLY A 83 1.21 -5.33 1.10
CA GLY A 83 0.78 -5.22 2.49
C GLY A 83 1.44 -4.02 3.16
N LEU A 84 0.68 -3.33 4.00
CA LEU A 84 1.13 -2.19 4.79
C LEU A 84 0.85 -2.51 6.25
N ASN A 85 1.90 -2.56 7.06
CA ASN A 85 1.79 -2.65 8.51
C ASN A 85 1.99 -1.25 9.12
N PHE A 86 0.90 -0.60 9.50
CA PHE A 86 0.93 0.73 10.07
C PHE A 86 1.43 0.72 11.52
N ALA A 87 2.13 1.79 11.92
CA ALA A 87 2.62 1.92 13.30
C ALA A 87 1.48 2.04 14.34
N ALA A 88 0.30 2.48 13.90
CA ALA A 88 -0.89 2.64 14.74
C ALA A 88 -2.16 2.26 13.97
N SER A 89 -3.15 1.70 14.67
CA SER A 89 -4.44 1.30 14.07
C SER A 89 -5.21 2.47 13.48
N GLY A 90 -5.13 3.65 14.12
CA GLY A 90 -5.76 4.87 13.59
C GLY A 90 -5.13 5.36 12.27
N ASP A 91 -3.90 4.94 11.94
CA ASP A 91 -3.31 5.24 10.62
C ASP A 91 -3.81 4.26 9.55
N ALA A 92 -4.07 3.00 9.92
CA ALA A 92 -4.72 2.03 9.04
C ALA A 92 -6.17 2.44 8.73
N GLU A 93 -6.91 2.94 9.72
CA GLU A 93 -8.28 3.46 9.54
C GLU A 93 -8.30 4.64 8.56
N LYS A 94 -7.46 5.67 8.77
CA LYS A 94 -7.32 6.80 7.84
C LYS A 94 -6.90 6.37 6.44
N PHE A 95 -6.07 5.34 6.33
CA PHE A 95 -5.69 4.78 5.04
C PHE A 95 -6.92 4.18 4.35
N MET A 96 -7.68 3.34 5.04
CA MET A 96 -8.89 2.72 4.51
C MET A 96 -9.96 3.74 4.12
N ASP A 97 -10.10 4.83 4.88
CA ASP A 97 -11.01 5.94 4.56
C ASP A 97 -10.70 6.61 3.22
N CYS A 98 -9.45 6.53 2.74
CA CYS A 98 -9.09 7.03 1.41
C CYS A 98 -9.69 6.15 0.28
N PHE A 99 -10.09 4.92 0.58
CA PHE A 99 -10.61 3.93 -0.37
C PHE A 99 -12.09 3.54 -0.11
N ALA A 100 -12.75 4.21 0.84
CA ALA A 100 -14.18 4.11 1.10
C ALA A 100 -15.00 5.00 0.16
#